data_AF-A0A6L7WRS7-F1
#
_entry.id   AF-A0A6L7WRS7-F1
#
_cell.length_a   1.000
_cell.length_b   1.000
_cell.length_c   1.000
_cell.angle_alpha   90.00
_cell.angle_beta   90.00
_cell.angle_gamma   90.00
#
_symmetry.space_group_name_H-M   'P 1'
#
loop_
_entity.id
_entity.type
_entity.pdbx_description
1 polymer ?
#
loop_
_entity_poly.entity_id
_entity_poly.type
_entity_poly.pdbx_seq_one_letter_code
_entity_poly.pdbx_strand_id
1 'polypeptide(L)'
;MLIVAGADPRIPSADGTTPLMVAAGIAIFIPGEDGGSLPGQEDEVFEAVRMCVELGADVDATNFRGETALHGAAFRGVNRLVDYLVEQGAALDARTVEGWTPLAVANGLSYSDFFKAQAHTADRLRELMAARGLSTEGHVVDPLVCLDCYQTRPDQVRDARDRDRRTAAALAAAGGHGRKDP
;
A
#
# COMPACT_ATOMS: atom_id res chain seq x y z
N MET A 1 9.45 19.40 -5.64
CA MET A 1 8.65 18.20 -5.96
C MET A 1 9.32 17.42 -7.07
N LEU A 2 9.49 16.11 -6.92
CA LEU A 2 10.16 15.25 -7.93
C LEU A 2 9.41 15.21 -9.27
N ILE A 3 8.10 15.47 -9.25
CA ILE A 3 7.28 15.60 -10.45
C ILE A 3 7.79 16.74 -11.36
N VAL A 4 8.26 17.85 -10.78
CA VAL A 4 8.87 18.97 -11.54
C VAL A 4 10.20 18.56 -12.19
N ALA A 5 10.87 17.56 -11.62
CA ALA A 5 12.09 16.97 -12.18
C ALA A 5 11.80 15.84 -13.19
N GLY A 6 10.54 15.58 -13.54
CA GLY A 6 10.13 14.60 -14.54
C GLY A 6 9.85 13.19 -14.02
N ALA A 7 9.72 13.01 -12.69
CA ALA A 7 9.26 11.72 -12.15
C ALA A 7 7.80 11.46 -12.56
N ASP A 8 7.51 10.26 -13.10
CA ASP A 8 6.15 9.84 -13.42
C ASP A 8 5.51 9.15 -12.19
N PRO A 9 4.50 9.76 -11.55
CA PRO A 9 3.86 9.25 -10.34
C PRO A 9 2.94 8.04 -10.61
N ARG A 10 2.84 7.58 -11.86
CA ARG A 10 2.00 6.44 -12.24
C ARG A 10 2.80 5.15 -12.40
N ILE A 11 4.12 5.21 -12.37
CA ILE A 11 4.98 4.03 -12.51
C ILE A 11 4.96 3.26 -11.17
N PRO A 12 4.44 2.02 -11.15
CA PRO A 12 4.50 1.18 -9.95
C PRO A 12 5.91 0.63 -9.72
N SER A 13 6.18 0.19 -8.50
CA SER A 13 7.34 -0.66 -8.21
C SER A 13 7.19 -2.05 -8.84
N ALA A 14 8.26 -2.85 -8.74
CA ALA A 14 8.32 -4.17 -9.37
C ALA A 14 7.24 -5.17 -8.88
N ASP A 15 6.65 -4.93 -7.71
CA ASP A 15 5.55 -5.70 -7.12
C ASP A 15 4.15 -5.14 -7.48
N GLY A 16 4.08 -4.11 -8.34
CA GLY A 16 2.85 -3.43 -8.70
C GLY A 16 2.42 -2.35 -7.71
N THR A 17 3.17 -2.09 -6.63
CA THR A 17 2.79 -1.06 -5.66
C THR A 17 2.94 0.34 -6.27
N THR A 18 1.85 1.09 -6.35
CA THR A 18 1.83 2.44 -6.94
C THR A 18 2.19 3.51 -5.91
N PRO A 19 2.64 4.71 -6.34
CA PRO A 19 2.81 5.84 -5.42
C PRO A 19 1.54 6.18 -4.62
N LEU A 20 0.35 6.04 -5.24
CA LEU A 20 -0.93 6.21 -4.57
C LEU A 20 -1.12 5.22 -3.41
N MET A 21 -0.79 3.94 -3.63
CA MET A 21 -0.88 2.90 -2.58
C MET A 21 0.02 3.23 -1.39
N VAL A 22 1.28 3.61 -1.66
CA VAL A 22 2.24 3.99 -0.61
C VAL A 22 1.73 5.19 0.18
N ALA A 23 1.28 6.25 -0.52
CA ALA A 23 0.70 7.43 0.11
C ALA A 23 -0.53 7.07 0.98
N ALA A 24 -1.36 6.13 0.52
CA ALA A 24 -2.54 5.69 1.24
C ALA A 24 -2.23 4.80 2.47
N GLY A 25 -1.06 4.15 2.52
CA GLY A 25 -0.60 3.41 3.70
C GLY A 25 -0.19 1.97 3.45
N ILE A 26 -0.08 1.55 2.19
CA ILE A 26 0.51 0.25 1.84
C ILE A 26 2.02 0.29 2.11
N ALA A 27 2.56 -0.85 2.55
CA ALA A 27 3.97 -1.03 2.92
C ALA A 27 4.42 -0.34 4.23
N ILE A 28 3.47 0.14 5.03
CA ILE A 28 3.72 0.79 6.32
C ILE A 28 3.35 -0.17 7.43
N PHE A 29 4.34 -0.71 8.15
CA PHE A 29 4.11 -1.86 9.04
C PHE A 29 4.76 -1.78 10.42
N ILE A 30 5.57 -0.76 10.68
CA ILE A 30 6.26 -0.60 11.96
C ILE A 30 5.32 0.08 12.95
N PRO A 31 5.16 -0.44 14.19
CA PRO A 31 4.43 0.27 15.24
C PRO A 31 4.98 1.70 15.42
N GLY A 32 4.10 2.70 15.33
CA GLY A 32 4.48 4.13 15.40
C GLY A 32 4.84 4.76 14.06
N GLU A 33 5.09 3.95 13.02
CA GLU A 33 5.01 4.37 11.62
C GLU A 33 3.56 4.13 11.20
N ASP A 34 2.61 4.91 11.70
CA ASP A 34 1.22 4.80 11.27
C ASP A 34 0.97 5.53 9.95
N GLY A 35 2.01 6.17 9.41
CA GLY A 35 2.02 7.04 8.23
C GLY A 35 0.95 8.13 8.29
N GLY A 36 0.75 8.71 9.47
CA GLY A 36 0.01 9.97 9.65
C GLY A 36 -1.35 9.84 10.33
N SER A 37 -1.51 8.88 11.25
CA SER A 37 -2.67 8.83 12.16
C SER A 37 -2.39 9.55 13.49
N LEU A 38 -1.20 10.14 13.64
CA LEU A 38 -0.89 11.08 14.71
C LEU A 38 -1.51 12.46 14.40
N PRO A 39 -2.01 13.18 15.42
CA PRO A 39 -2.49 14.55 15.24
C PRO A 39 -1.46 15.42 14.52
N GLY A 40 -1.89 16.07 13.43
CA GLY A 40 -1.06 17.00 12.66
C GLY A 40 -0.27 16.41 11.49
N GLN A 41 -0.54 15.15 11.09
CA GLN A 41 0.02 14.56 9.85
C GLN A 41 -1.06 14.20 8.80
N GLU A 42 -2.34 14.28 9.17
CA GLU A 42 -3.46 13.87 8.32
C GLU A 42 -3.55 14.72 7.04
N ASP A 43 -3.19 16.00 7.13
CA ASP A 43 -3.23 16.93 6.00
C ASP A 43 -2.16 16.58 4.96
N GLU A 44 -0.92 16.31 5.37
CA GLU A 44 0.14 15.93 4.44
C GLU A 44 -0.17 14.61 3.71
N VAL A 45 -0.72 13.63 4.43
CA VAL A 45 -1.14 12.34 3.84
C VAL A 45 -2.28 12.53 2.86
N PHE A 46 -3.29 13.31 3.24
CA PHE A 46 -4.42 13.60 2.38
C PHE A 46 -3.97 14.31 1.10
N GLU A 47 -3.10 15.31 1.21
CA GLU A 47 -2.56 16.05 0.08
C GLU A 47 -1.72 15.17 -0.84
N ALA A 48 -0.92 14.25 -0.30
CA ALA A 48 -0.15 13.29 -1.10
C ALA A 48 -1.07 12.37 -1.92
N VAL A 49 -2.14 11.85 -1.31
CA VAL A 49 -3.10 10.99 -2.01
C VAL A 49 -3.90 11.78 -3.05
N ARG A 50 -4.42 12.95 -2.67
CA ARG A 50 -5.13 13.85 -3.59
C ARG A 50 -4.29 14.16 -4.83
N MET A 51 -3.03 14.53 -4.62
CA MET A 51 -2.09 14.81 -5.72
C MET A 51 -1.89 13.59 -6.63
N CYS A 52 -1.75 12.38 -6.08
CA CYS A 52 -1.59 11.18 -6.90
C CYS A 52 -2.81 10.93 -7.79
N VAL A 53 -4.02 11.07 -7.23
CA VAL A 53 -5.27 10.91 -8.02
C VAL A 53 -5.38 11.99 -9.09
N GLU A 54 -5.10 13.26 -8.77
CA GLU A 54 -5.12 14.36 -9.75
C GLU A 54 -4.10 14.20 -10.88
N LEU A 55 -3.00 13.50 -10.63
CA LEU A 55 -1.99 13.15 -11.63
C LEU A 55 -2.37 11.89 -12.45
N GLY A 56 -3.59 11.38 -12.27
CA GLY A 56 -4.13 10.26 -13.05
C GLY A 56 -3.69 8.89 -12.55
N ALA A 57 -3.38 8.75 -11.26
CA ALA A 57 -3.22 7.43 -10.67
C ALA A 57 -4.57 6.68 -10.71
N ASP A 58 -4.51 5.40 -11.10
CA ASP A 58 -5.66 4.51 -11.03
C ASP A 58 -5.94 4.17 -9.56
N VAL A 59 -7.14 4.55 -9.09
CA VAL A 59 -7.59 4.41 -7.71
C VAL A 59 -7.77 2.95 -7.31
N ASP A 60 -8.15 2.10 -8.26
CA ASP A 60 -8.38 0.67 -8.08
C ASP A 60 -7.22 -0.21 -8.58
N ALA A 61 -6.08 0.40 -8.91
CA ALA A 61 -4.86 -0.36 -9.18
C ALA A 61 -4.57 -1.32 -8.02
N THR A 62 -4.00 -2.47 -8.35
CA THR A 62 -3.63 -3.51 -7.38
C THR A 62 -2.17 -3.90 -7.50
N ASN A 63 -1.53 -4.17 -6.36
CA ASN A 63 -0.21 -4.80 -6.34
C ASN A 63 -0.33 -6.34 -6.42
N PHE A 64 0.78 -7.07 -6.36
CA PHE A 64 0.78 -8.54 -6.44
C PHE A 64 0.06 -9.25 -5.29
N ARG A 65 -0.23 -8.55 -4.17
CA ARG A 65 -1.08 -9.05 -3.09
C ARG A 65 -2.56 -8.72 -3.31
N GLY A 66 -2.93 -8.02 -4.38
CA GLY A 66 -4.30 -7.56 -4.60
C GLY A 66 -4.68 -6.37 -3.71
N GLU A 67 -3.71 -5.70 -3.08
CA GLU A 67 -3.99 -4.53 -2.24
C GLU A 67 -4.21 -3.29 -3.11
N THR A 68 -5.21 -2.50 -2.73
CA THR A 68 -5.53 -1.20 -3.33
C THR A 68 -5.16 -0.06 -2.37
N ALA A 69 -5.22 1.18 -2.84
CA ALA A 69 -5.07 2.36 -1.99
C ALA A 69 -6.06 2.36 -0.81
N LEU A 70 -7.29 1.87 -1.01
CA LEU A 70 -8.32 1.82 0.03
C LEU A 70 -7.96 0.82 1.15
N HIS A 71 -7.23 -0.26 0.87
CA HIS A 71 -6.70 -1.15 1.92
C HIS A 71 -5.69 -0.42 2.82
N GLY A 72 -4.80 0.39 2.22
CA GLY A 72 -3.87 1.24 2.96
C GLY A 72 -4.58 2.26 3.84
N ALA A 73 -5.57 2.96 3.29
CA ALA A 73 -6.35 3.95 4.04
C ALA A 73 -7.12 3.30 5.22
N ALA A 74 -7.64 2.09 5.02
CA ALA A 74 -8.29 1.31 6.07
C ALA A 74 -7.32 0.90 7.19
N PHE A 75 -6.09 0.48 6.85
CA PHE A 75 -5.05 0.19 7.84
C PHE A 75 -4.59 1.45 8.60
N ARG A 76 -4.53 2.60 7.90
CA ARG A 76 -4.17 3.89 8.48
C ARG A 76 -5.24 4.39 9.45
N GLY A 77 -6.51 4.19 9.15
CA GLY A 77 -7.62 4.61 9.99
C GLY A 77 -8.05 6.07 9.80
N VAL A 78 -7.79 6.64 8.61
CA VAL A 78 -8.11 8.04 8.30
C VAL A 78 -9.39 8.11 7.49
N ASN A 79 -10.52 8.40 8.15
CA ASN A 79 -11.84 8.40 7.50
C ASN A 79 -11.96 9.40 6.36
N ARG A 80 -11.35 10.60 6.49
CA ARG A 80 -11.32 11.61 5.43
C ARG A 80 -10.67 11.07 4.15
N LEU A 81 -9.67 10.21 4.29
CA LEU A 81 -8.98 9.58 3.16
C LEU A 81 -9.83 8.47 2.54
N VAL A 82 -10.49 7.66 3.38
CA VAL A 82 -11.46 6.64 2.94
C VAL A 82 -12.59 7.26 2.13
N ASP A 83 -13.19 8.33 2.66
CA ASP A 83 -14.28 9.05 2.00
C ASP A 83 -13.83 9.58 0.64
N TYR A 84 -12.67 10.25 0.59
CA TYR A 84 -12.11 10.77 -0.66
C TYR A 84 -11.87 9.66 -1.70
N LEU A 85 -11.19 8.57 -1.35
CA LEU A 85 -10.93 7.48 -2.30
C LEU A 85 -12.23 6.87 -2.84
N VAL A 86 -13.25 6.72 -1.99
CA VAL A 86 -14.57 6.20 -2.38
C VAL A 86 -15.33 7.18 -3.27
N GLU A 87 -15.20 8.49 -3.04
CA GLU A 87 -15.72 9.53 -3.95
C GLU A 87 -15.03 9.50 -5.31
N GLN A 88 -13.74 9.16 -5.35
CA GLN A 88 -12.97 8.96 -6.58
C GLN A 88 -13.23 7.60 -7.26
N GLY A 89 -14.15 6.79 -6.71
CA GLY A 89 -14.62 5.55 -7.33
C GLY A 89 -13.98 4.26 -6.79
N ALA A 90 -13.20 4.31 -5.71
CA ALA A 90 -12.59 3.13 -5.13
C ALA A 90 -13.61 2.03 -4.80
N ALA A 91 -13.30 0.79 -5.17
CA ALA A 91 -14.11 -0.38 -4.85
C ALA A 91 -14.01 -0.73 -3.35
N LEU A 92 -15.15 -0.63 -2.64
CA LEU A 92 -15.26 -0.93 -1.21
C LEU A 92 -15.08 -2.43 -0.88
N ASP A 93 -15.33 -3.31 -1.84
CA ASP A 93 -15.29 -4.76 -1.71
C ASP A 93 -14.12 -5.42 -2.45
N ALA A 94 -13.14 -4.63 -2.89
CA ALA A 94 -11.89 -5.13 -3.45
C ALA A 94 -11.26 -6.16 -2.50
N ARG A 95 -10.68 -7.23 -3.06
CA ARG A 95 -10.12 -8.34 -2.28
C ARG A 95 -8.64 -8.55 -2.59
N THR A 96 -7.85 -8.70 -1.52
CA THR A 96 -6.48 -9.22 -1.63
C THR A 96 -6.48 -10.68 -2.08
N VAL A 97 -5.29 -11.21 -2.38
CA VAL A 97 -5.07 -12.64 -2.69
C VAL A 97 -5.56 -13.54 -1.55
N GLU A 98 -5.46 -13.07 -0.31
CA GLU A 98 -5.94 -13.73 0.91
C GLU A 98 -7.44 -13.50 1.15
N GLY A 99 -8.12 -12.79 0.25
CA GLY A 99 -9.56 -12.54 0.30
C GLY A 99 -9.98 -11.38 1.20
N TRP A 100 -9.02 -10.61 1.73
CA TRP A 100 -9.31 -9.53 2.65
C TRP A 100 -9.80 -8.30 1.91
N THR A 101 -10.81 -7.66 2.48
CA THR A 101 -11.34 -6.38 1.99
C THR A 101 -10.80 -5.22 2.84
N PRO A 102 -10.96 -3.97 2.41
CA PRO A 102 -10.65 -2.80 3.25
C PRO A 102 -11.34 -2.87 4.63
N LEU A 103 -12.60 -3.30 4.70
CA LEU A 103 -13.30 -3.48 5.98
C LEU A 103 -12.65 -4.56 6.86
N ALA A 104 -12.14 -5.64 6.26
CA ALA A 104 -11.44 -6.70 7.00
C ALA A 104 -10.13 -6.19 7.59
N VAL A 105 -9.37 -5.40 6.82
CA VAL A 105 -8.15 -4.75 7.30
C VAL A 105 -8.45 -3.78 8.45
N ALA A 106 -9.50 -2.97 8.34
CA ALA A 106 -9.92 -2.06 9.41
C ALA A 106 -10.39 -2.81 10.68
N ASN A 107 -11.01 -3.98 10.54
CA ASN A 107 -11.45 -4.79 11.68
C ASN A 107 -10.31 -5.39 12.49
N GLY A 108 -9.14 -5.58 11.88
CA GLY A 108 -8.00 -6.14 12.58
C GLY A 108 -7.07 -6.90 11.66
N LEU A 109 -5.77 -6.63 11.76
CA LEU A 109 -4.72 -7.36 11.07
C LEU A 109 -3.53 -7.57 12.01
N SER A 110 -2.98 -8.79 12.01
CA SER A 110 -1.74 -9.12 12.70
C SER A 110 -0.55 -9.03 11.74
N TYR A 111 0.46 -8.24 12.11
CA TYR A 111 1.72 -8.12 11.39
C TYR A 111 2.88 -8.42 12.35
N SER A 112 3.60 -9.51 12.10
CA SER A 112 4.58 -10.08 13.04
C SER A 112 3.96 -10.26 14.44
N ASP A 113 4.37 -9.47 15.44
CA ASP A 113 3.90 -9.55 16.83
C ASP A 113 2.93 -8.41 17.23
N PHE A 114 2.39 -7.65 16.26
CA PHE A 114 1.48 -6.53 16.52
C PHE A 114 0.12 -6.71 15.85
N PHE A 115 -0.95 -6.59 16.62
CA PHE A 115 -2.33 -6.53 16.13
C PHE A 115 -2.79 -5.08 16.05
N LYS A 116 -3.31 -4.67 14.89
CA LYS A 116 -3.85 -3.33 14.65
C LYS A 116 -5.29 -3.42 14.17
N ALA A 117 -6.18 -2.65 14.79
CA ALA A 117 -7.56 -2.47 14.36
C ALA A 117 -7.94 -0.98 14.38
N GLN A 118 -8.86 -0.59 13.52
CA GLN A 118 -9.33 0.78 13.30
C GLN A 118 -10.85 0.83 13.44
N ALA A 119 -11.35 0.79 14.68
CA ALA A 119 -12.79 0.64 14.95
C ALA A 119 -13.64 1.73 14.26
N HIS A 120 -13.25 3.01 14.38
CA HIS A 120 -13.97 4.12 13.75
C HIS A 120 -13.97 4.07 12.22
N THR A 121 -12.91 3.53 11.62
CA THR A 121 -12.83 3.36 10.16
C THR A 121 -13.58 2.13 9.69
N ALA A 122 -13.59 1.06 10.48
CA ALA A 122 -14.42 -0.09 10.21
C ALA A 122 -15.91 0.29 10.21
N ASP A 123 -16.35 1.09 11.19
CA ASP A 123 -17.72 1.61 11.23
C ASP A 123 -18.03 2.48 10.02
N ARG A 124 -17.10 3.37 9.64
CA ARG A 124 -17.27 4.19 8.44
C ARG A 124 -17.39 3.38 7.16
N LEU A 125 -16.55 2.35 7.00
CA LEU A 125 -16.61 1.44 5.84
C LEU A 125 -17.92 0.66 5.82
N ARG A 126 -18.44 0.20 6.97
CA ARG A 126 -19.76 -0.43 7.06
C ARG A 126 -20.87 0.49 6.57
N GLU A 127 -20.86 1.76 6.98
CA GLU A 127 -21.83 2.75 6.52
C GLU A 127 -21.77 2.93 4.99
N LEU A 128 -20.57 3.10 4.44
CA LEU A 128 -20.35 3.30 3.00
C LEU A 128 -20.76 2.08 2.16
N MET A 129 -20.51 0.88 2.68
CA MET A 129 -20.89 -0.39 2.07
C MET A 129 -22.41 -0.60 2.12
N ALA A 130 -23.02 -0.42 3.29
CA ALA A 130 -24.47 -0.52 3.46
C ALA A 130 -25.22 0.46 2.56
N ALA A 131 -24.72 1.69 2.42
CA ALA A 131 -25.28 2.70 1.52
C ALA A 131 -25.26 2.27 0.03
N ARG A 132 -24.42 1.30 -0.34
CA ARG A 132 -24.32 0.73 -1.69
C ARG A 132 -24.90 -0.68 -1.80
N GLY A 133 -25.56 -1.18 -0.76
CA GLY A 133 -26.14 -2.53 -0.74
C GLY A 133 -25.10 -3.66 -0.71
N LEU A 134 -23.86 -3.36 -0.30
CA LEU A 134 -22.81 -4.36 -0.14
C LEU A 134 -22.93 -5.04 1.22
N SER A 135 -22.61 -6.34 1.26
CA SER A 135 -22.55 -7.09 2.52
C SER A 135 -21.48 -6.53 3.44
N THR A 136 -21.75 -6.50 4.75
CA THR A 136 -20.76 -6.19 5.79
C THR A 136 -20.39 -7.42 6.63
N GLU A 137 -20.88 -8.60 6.27
CA GLU A 137 -20.66 -9.86 6.98
C GLU A 137 -19.41 -10.60 6.47
N GLY A 138 -18.68 -11.26 7.36
CA GLY A 138 -17.52 -12.10 7.00
C GLY A 138 -16.25 -11.32 6.60
N HIS A 139 -16.23 -10.00 6.75
CA HIS A 139 -15.06 -9.16 6.53
C HIS A 139 -14.14 -9.20 7.77
N VAL A 140 -13.58 -10.37 8.09
CA VAL A 140 -12.69 -10.58 9.24
C VAL A 140 -11.40 -11.28 8.79
N VAL A 141 -10.28 -10.91 9.41
CA VAL A 141 -9.01 -11.61 9.28
C VAL A 141 -8.84 -12.53 10.49
N ASP A 142 -8.36 -13.75 10.28
CA ASP A 142 -7.99 -14.64 11.39
C ASP A 142 -6.84 -13.99 12.20
N PRO A 143 -7.02 -13.71 13.51
CA PRO A 143 -6.00 -13.06 14.33
C PRO A 143 -4.66 -13.80 14.39
N LEU A 144 -4.64 -15.10 14.07
CA LEU A 144 -3.44 -15.94 14.03
C LEU A 144 -2.67 -15.85 12.70
N VAL A 145 -3.23 -15.20 11.67
CA VAL A 145 -2.57 -15.02 10.39
C VAL A 145 -1.66 -13.79 10.45
N CYS A 146 -0.36 -14.04 10.60
CA CYS A 146 0.68 -13.03 10.48
C CYS A 146 0.93 -12.72 8.99
N LEU A 147 0.53 -11.53 8.52
CA LEU A 147 0.69 -11.10 7.13
C LEU A 147 2.17 -11.08 6.70
N ASP A 148 3.06 -10.67 7.61
CA ASP A 148 4.47 -10.53 7.32
C ASP A 148 5.26 -11.83 7.36
N CYS A 149 4.75 -12.85 8.02
CA CYS A 149 5.47 -14.10 8.18
C CYS A 149 5.66 -14.85 6.85
N TYR A 150 5.04 -14.35 5.76
CA TYR A 150 5.17 -14.82 4.38
C TYR A 150 5.99 -13.90 3.47
N GLN A 151 6.88 -13.04 4.01
CA GLN A 151 7.57 -11.94 3.31
C GLN A 151 8.23 -12.21 1.95
N THR A 152 8.31 -13.43 1.45
CA THR A 152 8.60 -13.57 0.02
C THR A 152 8.16 -14.94 -0.51
N ARG A 153 7.38 -14.94 -1.60
CA ARG A 153 7.26 -16.17 -2.40
C ARG A 153 8.67 -16.51 -2.95
N PRO A 154 9.08 -17.79 -2.98
CA PRO A 154 10.45 -18.17 -3.36
C PRO A 154 10.89 -17.68 -4.75
N ASP A 155 9.95 -17.47 -5.67
CA ASP A 155 10.15 -16.87 -7.00
C ASP A 155 10.50 -15.38 -6.92
N GLN A 156 9.83 -14.60 -6.09
CA GLN A 156 10.12 -13.17 -5.90
C GLN A 156 11.51 -12.95 -5.26
N VAL A 157 11.94 -13.82 -4.33
CA VAL A 157 13.33 -13.81 -3.80
C VAL A 157 14.32 -14.06 -4.92
N ARG A 158 14.02 -15.02 -5.79
CA ARG A 158 14.89 -15.42 -6.91
C ARG A 158 15.05 -14.27 -7.90
N ASP A 159 13.94 -13.65 -8.27
CA ASP A 159 13.92 -12.55 -9.24
C ASP A 159 14.61 -11.29 -8.70
N ALA A 160 14.44 -10.98 -7.40
CA ALA A 160 15.19 -9.93 -6.73
C ALA A 160 16.69 -10.23 -6.74
N ARG A 161 17.11 -11.45 -6.36
CA ARG A 161 18.52 -11.87 -6.41
C ARG A 161 19.12 -11.86 -7.82
N ASP A 162 18.34 -12.20 -8.83
CA ASP A 162 18.79 -12.19 -10.23
C ASP A 162 18.91 -10.75 -10.75
N ARG A 163 17.97 -9.88 -10.37
CA ARG A 163 18.06 -8.43 -10.65
C ARG A 163 19.31 -7.84 -10.00
N ASP A 164 19.54 -8.09 -8.72
CA ASP A 164 20.69 -7.56 -8.00
C ASP A 164 22.01 -8.08 -8.58
N ARG A 165 22.06 -9.36 -8.98
CA ARG A 165 23.21 -9.91 -9.72
C ARG A 165 23.44 -9.20 -11.06
N ARG A 166 22.38 -8.93 -11.83
CA ARG A 166 22.49 -8.17 -13.10
C ARG A 166 22.98 -6.75 -12.85
N THR A 167 22.43 -6.07 -11.85
CA THR A 167 22.83 -4.71 -11.47
C THR A 167 24.29 -4.67 -11.01
N ALA A 168 24.71 -5.60 -10.14
CA ALA A 168 26.09 -5.72 -9.69
C ALA A 168 27.05 -6.01 -10.86
N ALA A 169 26.66 -6.89 -11.79
CA ALA A 169 27.44 -7.18 -12.99
C ALA A 169 27.58 -5.95 -13.90
N ALA A 170 26.49 -5.19 -14.09
CA ALA A 170 26.50 -3.96 -14.88
C ALA A 170 27.40 -2.88 -14.24
N LEU A 171 27.33 -2.73 -12.91
CA LEU A 171 28.20 -1.80 -12.16
C LEU A 171 29.67 -2.23 -12.20
N ALA A 172 29.96 -3.52 -12.08
CA ALA A 172 31.32 -4.05 -12.21
C ALA A 172 31.89 -3.86 -13.63
N ALA A 173 31.07 -4.07 -14.66
CA ALA A 173 31.44 -3.78 -16.05
C ALA A 173 31.69 -2.29 -16.30
N ALA A 174 30.92 -1.41 -15.65
CA ALA A 174 31.13 0.04 -15.68
C ALA A 174 32.39 0.49 -14.89
N GLY A 175 32.81 -0.27 -13.87
CA GLY A 175 33.98 0.01 -13.03
C GLY A 175 35.35 -0.39 -13.64
N GLY A 176 35.37 -0.96 -14.85
CA GLY A 176 36.60 -1.43 -15.52
C GLY A 176 37.44 -0.35 -16.23
N HIS A 177 37.13 0.94 -16.07
CA HIS A 177 37.80 2.03 -16.79
C HIS A 177 38.44 3.07 -15.85
N GLY A 178 39.38 2.65 -15.00
CA GLY A 178 40.06 3.63 -14.17
C GLY A 178 41.15 3.12 -13.23
N ARG A 179 42.21 2.49 -13.76
CA ARG A 179 43.57 2.65 -13.21
C ARG A 179 44.56 2.69 -14.36
N LYS A 180 45.00 3.89 -14.75
CA LYS A 180 46.29 4.07 -15.41
C LYS A 180 47.31 4.14 -14.28
N ASP A 181 48.14 3.11 -14.18
CA ASP A 181 49.45 3.20 -13.55
C ASP A 181 50.51 3.24 -14.67
N PRO A 182 51.74 3.75 -14.45
CA PRO A 182 52.25 4.43 -13.25
C PRO A 182 52.49 5.93 -13.44
#